data_AF-A0A2N9I399-F1
#
_entry.id   AF-A0A2N9I399-F1
#
_cell.length_a   1.000
_cell.length_b   1.000
_cell.length_c   1.000
_cell.angle_alpha   90.00
_cell.angle_beta   90.00
_cell.angle_gamma   90.00
#
_symmetry.space_group_name_H-M   'P 1'
#
loop_
_entity.id
_entity.type
_entity.pdbx_description
1 polymer ?
#
loop_
_entity_poly.entity_id
_entity_poly.type
_entity_poly.pdbx_seq_one_letter_code
_entity_poly.pdbx_strand_id
1 'polypeptide(L)'
;MPCTRQTEQPNGGGGERNRRVCRRQIWRVEARGEFSGDEISQVTRLRCGGFIFALRLNHTMSDAIGIAQFMGAVGEMARGKCAPSIPHVWQRELLNARNPPRVTCTHHLLDEVPDTNDYPLHNMVPCSFFFGSTQVNAIRKHVPSHLSQCSTFEIITACVWRCITITLKPDIESQVRVIFPVNVRAKLSPPLPTGYYGNAIVFVVAITTAGKLCQNPVGYALQLVKTAKDNVTVEYVRSSTDLAVIKGQRDLNRVRCYFPTDVTHVGFEEVDFGWGKAVYGGPAKLWNGPNPKLTGQYTLCGNGSGKNEIVSILLPNVAHEIFLKELEGMLMGHAIGGPSSTPIKSSM
;
A
#
# COMPACT_ATOMS: atom_id res chain seq x y z
N MET A 1 38.72 6.89 14.28
CA MET A 1 40.00 6.98 13.53
C MET A 1 39.75 7.77 12.26
N PRO A 2 40.57 8.76 11.89
CA PRO A 2 40.31 9.57 10.72
C PRO A 2 40.69 8.78 9.46
N CYS A 3 39.77 8.74 8.48
CA CYS A 3 40.02 8.10 7.19
C CYS A 3 40.40 9.20 6.19
N THR A 4 41.66 9.22 5.76
CA THR A 4 42.21 10.14 4.78
C THR A 4 41.64 9.89 3.38
N ARG A 5 41.31 10.99 2.69
CA ARG A 5 40.78 11.05 1.32
C ARG A 5 41.91 10.79 0.32
N GLN A 6 41.85 9.72 -0.48
CA GLN A 6 42.66 9.60 -1.69
C GLN A 6 41.82 10.02 -2.90
N THR A 7 42.27 11.06 -3.59
CA THR A 7 41.74 11.53 -4.87
C THR A 7 42.59 10.92 -5.99
N GLU A 8 41.99 10.12 -6.88
CA GLU A 8 42.60 9.77 -8.16
C GLU A 8 42.09 10.71 -9.27
N GLN A 9 43.01 11.27 -10.04
CA GLN A 9 42.73 12.05 -11.26
C GLN A 9 42.43 11.12 -12.45
N PRO A 10 41.59 11.53 -13.42
CA PRO A 10 41.26 10.70 -14.57
C PRO A 10 42.29 10.87 -15.70
N ASN A 11 42.91 9.78 -16.14
CA ASN A 11 43.58 9.73 -17.43
C ASN A 11 42.54 9.57 -18.56
N GLY A 12 42.70 10.40 -19.59
CA GLY A 12 41.83 10.44 -20.76
C GLY A 12 42.05 9.26 -21.73
N GLY A 13 41.04 9.01 -22.56
CA GLY A 13 41.15 8.11 -23.70
C GLY A 13 39.82 7.53 -24.17
N GLY A 14 39.31 8.05 -25.30
CA GLY A 14 38.69 7.30 -26.41
C GLY A 14 37.42 6.49 -26.15
N GLY A 15 36.36 6.80 -26.90
CA GLY A 15 35.04 6.19 -26.76
C GLY A 15 34.94 4.71 -27.16
N GLU A 16 34.07 4.00 -26.44
CA GLU A 16 33.23 2.93 -26.99
C GLU A 16 31.99 2.75 -26.09
N ARG A 17 30.80 2.74 -26.69
CA ARG A 17 29.51 2.57 -25.99
C ARG A 17 29.38 1.14 -25.46
N ASN A 18 29.95 0.89 -24.30
CA ASN A 18 29.79 -0.39 -23.62
C ASN A 18 28.50 -0.38 -22.77
N ARG A 19 27.57 -1.29 -23.05
CA ARG A 19 26.38 -1.58 -22.20
C ARG A 19 26.87 -2.03 -20.82
N ARG A 20 26.96 -1.08 -19.88
CA ARG A 20 27.53 -1.32 -18.55
C ARG A 20 26.48 -1.77 -17.53
N VAL A 21 26.50 -3.08 -17.28
CA VAL A 21 25.95 -3.78 -16.11
C VAL A 21 26.08 -2.96 -14.82
N CYS A 22 25.01 -2.91 -14.02
CA CYS A 22 24.99 -2.30 -12.69
C CYS A 22 25.96 -3.06 -11.76
N ARG A 23 27.01 -2.41 -11.26
CA ARG A 23 27.76 -2.94 -10.11
C ARG A 23 26.98 -2.61 -8.84
N ARG A 24 26.47 -3.65 -8.16
CA ARG A 24 25.93 -3.58 -6.79
C ARG A 24 27.12 -3.33 -5.85
N GLN A 25 27.12 -2.23 -5.10
CA GLN A 25 27.93 -2.13 -3.89
C GLN A 25 26.97 -2.32 -2.72
N ILE A 26 27.06 -3.50 -2.09
CA ILE A 26 26.32 -3.82 -0.87
C ILE A 26 27.17 -3.29 0.28
N TRP A 27 26.71 -2.23 0.93
CA TRP A 27 27.23 -1.84 2.23
C TRP A 27 26.35 -2.50 3.28
N ARG A 28 26.88 -3.51 3.98
CA ARG A 28 26.27 -4.05 5.19
C ARG A 28 26.63 -3.07 6.30
N VAL A 29 25.67 -2.26 6.75
CA VAL A 29 25.84 -1.53 8.01
C VAL A 29 25.50 -2.53 9.11
N GLU A 30 26.52 -3.22 9.65
CA GLU A 30 26.38 -3.89 10.93
C GLU A 30 26.30 -2.80 11.99
N ALA A 31 25.08 -2.47 12.42
CA ALA A 31 24.90 -1.77 13.68
C ALA A 31 25.46 -2.69 14.77
N ARG A 32 26.57 -2.30 15.41
CA ARG A 32 27.09 -2.99 16.58
C ARG A 32 26.16 -2.71 17.76
N GLY A 33 25.16 -3.58 17.88
CA GLY A 33 24.28 -3.78 19.02
C GLY A 33 23.59 -5.12 18.75
N GLU A 34 23.51 -6.00 19.74
CA GLU A 34 22.91 -7.33 19.61
C GLU A 34 21.42 -7.21 19.23
N PHE A 35 21.13 -7.12 17.93
CA PHE A 35 19.80 -7.26 17.37
C PHE A 35 19.84 -8.44 16.40
N SER A 36 19.09 -9.49 16.75
CA SER A 36 18.89 -10.69 15.94
C SER A 36 18.35 -10.34 14.55
N GLY A 37 19.11 -10.62 13.49
CA GLY A 37 18.70 -11.07 12.13
C GLY A 37 17.55 -10.43 11.31
N ASP A 38 16.67 -9.58 11.87
CA ASP A 38 15.32 -9.33 11.33
C ASP A 38 15.14 -7.95 10.68
N GLU A 39 16.17 -7.10 10.69
CA GLU A 39 16.17 -5.80 10.05
C GLU A 39 17.33 -5.69 9.05
N ILE A 40 16.99 -5.50 7.77
CA ILE A 40 18.00 -5.28 6.72
C ILE A 40 17.77 -3.89 6.15
N SER A 41 18.71 -2.99 6.44
CA SER A 41 18.83 -1.69 5.78
C SER A 41 19.82 -1.76 4.62
N GLN A 42 19.45 -1.24 3.46
CA GLN A 42 20.30 -1.17 2.27
C GLN A 42 20.32 0.25 1.71
N VAL A 43 21.53 0.76 1.45
CA VAL A 43 21.74 2.02 0.71
C VAL A 43 22.30 1.70 -0.67
N THR A 44 21.61 2.15 -1.71
CA THR A 44 22.05 1.99 -3.11
C THR A 44 22.32 3.34 -3.72
N ARG A 45 23.59 3.66 -4.01
CA ARG A 45 23.96 4.92 -4.68
C ARG A 45 23.74 4.81 -6.19
N LEU A 46 23.07 5.80 -6.77
CA LEU A 46 22.77 5.90 -8.19
C LEU A 46 23.87 6.68 -8.92
N ARG A 47 24.03 6.44 -10.22
CA ARG A 47 25.05 7.11 -11.05
C ARG A 47 24.85 8.63 -11.14
N CYS A 48 23.61 9.10 -11.01
CA CYS A 48 23.26 10.53 -11.00
C CYS A 48 23.59 11.23 -9.67
N GLY A 49 24.19 10.54 -8.70
CA GLY A 49 24.51 11.10 -7.39
C GLY A 49 23.41 10.94 -6.34
N GLY A 50 22.17 10.62 -6.74
CA GLY A 50 21.09 10.24 -5.83
C GLY A 50 21.33 8.87 -5.16
N PHE A 51 20.46 8.51 -4.21
CA PHE A 51 20.50 7.19 -3.57
C PHE A 51 19.09 6.65 -3.29
N ILE A 52 19.02 5.33 -3.06
CA ILE A 52 17.82 4.63 -2.58
C ILE A 52 18.16 4.09 -1.19
N PHE A 53 17.33 4.42 -0.21
CA PHE A 53 17.32 3.78 1.10
C PHE A 53 16.18 2.77 1.13
N ALA A 54 16.51 1.49 1.35
CA ALA A 54 15.55 0.41 1.45
C ALA A 54 15.62 -0.24 2.83
N LEU A 55 14.45 -0.43 3.44
CA LEU A 55 14.30 -1.08 4.74
C LEU A 55 13.42 -2.32 4.56
N ARG A 56 13.92 -3.46 5.04
CA ARG A 56 13.11 -4.67 5.23
C ARG A 56 12.87 -4.86 6.73
N LEU A 57 11.60 -5.00 7.08
CA LEU A 57 11.14 -5.13 8.47
C LEU A 57 10.03 -6.18 8.55
N ASN A 58 9.98 -6.93 9.65
CA ASN A 58 8.92 -7.89 9.92
C ASN A 58 7.61 -7.16 10.26
N HIS A 59 6.57 -7.30 9.43
CA HIS A 59 5.30 -6.58 9.57
C HIS A 59 4.56 -6.90 10.89
N THR A 60 4.88 -8.00 11.58
CA THR A 60 4.35 -8.27 12.93
C THR A 60 4.77 -7.20 13.93
N MET A 61 5.93 -6.57 13.73
CA MET A 61 6.46 -5.56 14.64
C MET A 61 5.72 -4.22 14.52
N SER A 62 5.43 -3.76 13.29
CA SER A 62 4.78 -2.48 13.02
C SER A 62 4.06 -2.45 11.67
N ASP A 63 3.07 -1.55 11.57
CA ASP A 63 2.45 -1.18 10.29
C ASP A 63 3.25 -0.06 9.58
N ALA A 64 2.77 0.39 8.42
CA ALA A 64 3.43 1.42 7.63
C ALA A 64 3.68 2.73 8.40
N ILE A 65 2.79 3.13 9.32
CA ILE A 65 2.98 4.32 10.15
C ILE A 65 4.14 4.12 11.12
N GLY A 66 4.23 2.97 11.76
CA GLY A 66 5.37 2.65 12.63
C GLY A 66 6.70 2.62 11.86
N ILE A 67 6.71 2.10 10.63
CA ILE A 67 7.89 2.12 9.75
C ILE A 67 8.29 3.56 9.41
N ALA A 68 7.33 4.42 9.06
CA ALA A 68 7.62 5.82 8.76
C ALA A 68 8.15 6.60 9.97
N GLN A 69 7.62 6.34 11.18
CA GLN A 69 8.13 6.91 12.42
C GLN A 69 9.58 6.49 12.67
N PHE A 70 9.89 5.21 12.48
CA PHE A 70 11.26 4.71 12.59
C PHE A 70 12.20 5.41 11.60
N MET A 71 11.82 5.44 10.32
CA MET A 71 12.62 6.10 9.28
C MET A 71 12.80 7.60 9.56
N GLY A 72 11.75 8.28 10.04
CA GLY A 72 11.81 9.68 10.46
C GLY A 72 12.80 9.90 11.60
N ALA A 73 12.75 9.05 12.63
CA ALA A 73 13.70 9.08 13.75
C ALA A 73 15.13 8.86 13.26
N VAL A 74 15.39 7.85 12.42
CA VAL A 74 16.73 7.61 11.84
C VAL A 74 17.21 8.82 11.04
N GLY A 75 16.33 9.44 10.24
CA GLY A 75 16.64 10.66 9.49
C GLY A 75 17.00 11.84 10.39
N GLU A 76 16.33 11.98 11.54
CA GLU A 76 16.67 12.99 12.55
C GLU A 76 18.03 12.75 13.21
N MET A 77 18.32 11.52 13.59
CA MET A 77 19.62 11.17 14.16
C MET A 77 20.75 11.37 13.13
N ALA A 78 20.51 11.05 11.86
CA ALA A 78 21.47 11.28 10.77
C ALA A 78 21.80 12.77 10.57
N ARG A 79 20.87 13.67 10.88
CA ARG A 79 21.07 15.13 10.89
C ARG A 79 21.66 15.67 12.19
N GLY A 80 22.02 14.81 13.14
CA GLY A 80 22.65 15.20 14.40
C GLY A 80 21.70 15.62 15.50
N LYS A 81 20.38 15.31 15.41
CA LYS A 81 19.50 15.47 16.57
C LYS A 81 19.89 14.46 17.66
N CYS A 82 19.83 14.90 18.93
CA CYS A 82 20.15 14.04 20.07
C CYS A 82 19.04 13.03 20.41
N ALA A 83 17.81 13.30 20.00
CA ALA A 83 16.66 12.42 20.20
C ALA A 83 15.61 12.63 19.09
N PRO A 84 14.77 11.62 18.81
CA PRO A 84 13.63 11.78 17.91
C PRO A 84 12.63 12.82 18.43
N SER A 85 12.06 13.63 17.53
CA SER A 85 11.05 14.65 17.89
C SER A 85 9.74 14.03 18.38
N ILE A 86 9.43 12.81 17.95
CA ILE A 86 8.30 12.02 18.44
C ILE A 86 8.89 10.83 19.20
N PRO A 87 8.76 10.78 20.54
CA PRO A 87 9.22 9.64 21.32
C PRO A 87 8.37 8.41 20.99
N HIS A 88 9.00 7.25 20.90
CA HIS A 88 8.29 5.99 20.67
C HIS A 88 7.48 5.59 21.91
N VAL A 89 6.31 5.00 21.69
CA VAL A 89 5.43 4.49 22.73
C VAL A 89 5.14 3.02 22.43
N TRP A 90 5.67 2.13 23.27
CA TRP A 90 5.57 0.68 23.07
C TRP A 90 4.28 0.05 23.58
N GLN A 91 3.39 0.80 24.22
CA GLN A 91 2.23 0.33 25.00
C GLN A 91 1.23 -0.56 24.21
N ARG A 92 1.63 -1.78 23.82
CA ARG A 92 0.86 -2.72 22.99
C ARG A 92 -0.39 -3.19 23.72
N GLU A 93 -0.36 -3.17 25.05
CA GLU A 93 -1.48 -3.50 25.93
C GLU A 93 -2.71 -2.61 25.72
N LEU A 94 -2.55 -1.41 25.13
CA LEU A 94 -3.66 -0.55 24.72
C LEU A 94 -4.58 -1.20 23.69
N LEU A 95 -4.10 -2.22 22.98
CA LEU A 95 -4.85 -2.99 21.98
C LEU A 95 -5.12 -4.43 22.43
N ASN A 96 -4.98 -4.75 23.72
CA ASN A 96 -5.32 -6.09 24.21
C ASN A 96 -6.81 -6.39 24.03
N ALA A 97 -7.11 -7.67 23.83
CA ALA A 97 -8.48 -8.19 23.89
C ALA A 97 -9.09 -7.93 25.27
N ARG A 98 -10.42 -7.86 25.32
CA ARG A 98 -11.17 -7.82 26.58
C ARG A 98 -10.98 -9.13 27.35
N ASN A 99 -11.23 -9.08 28.65
CA ASN A 99 -11.24 -10.27 29.50
C ASN A 99 -12.61 -10.39 30.21
N PRO A 100 -13.47 -11.36 29.84
CA PRO A 100 -13.27 -12.33 28.76
C PRO A 100 -13.43 -11.68 27.36
N PRO A 101 -12.79 -12.25 26.31
CA PRO A 101 -13.01 -11.81 24.94
C PRO A 101 -14.47 -12.03 24.52
N ARG A 102 -15.08 -11.05 23.83
CA ARG A 102 -16.47 -11.11 23.39
C ARG A 102 -16.64 -10.52 21.98
N VAL A 103 -17.04 -11.33 21.02
CA VAL A 103 -17.37 -10.83 19.67
C VAL A 103 -18.76 -10.19 19.70
N THR A 104 -18.85 -8.92 19.33
CA THR A 104 -20.09 -8.10 19.39
C THR A 104 -20.48 -7.51 18.04
N CYS A 105 -19.61 -7.57 17.04
CA CYS A 105 -19.88 -7.17 15.67
C CYS A 105 -19.74 -8.35 14.72
N THR A 106 -20.41 -8.28 13.57
CA THR A 106 -20.18 -9.21 12.46
C THR A 106 -18.85 -8.87 11.79
N HIS A 107 -17.97 -9.88 11.63
CA HIS A 107 -16.70 -9.74 10.93
C HIS A 107 -16.62 -10.76 9.82
N HIS A 108 -16.52 -10.29 8.57
CA HIS A 108 -16.46 -11.17 7.40
C HIS A 108 -15.04 -11.57 6.97
N LEU A 109 -14.04 -11.10 7.71
CA LEU A 109 -12.62 -11.27 7.37
C LEU A 109 -12.20 -12.75 7.37
N LEU A 110 -12.82 -13.54 8.25
CA LEU A 110 -12.53 -14.97 8.44
C LEU A 110 -13.60 -15.87 7.81
N ASP A 111 -14.53 -15.31 7.03
CA ASP A 111 -15.56 -16.08 6.36
C ASP A 111 -14.92 -17.05 5.36
N GLU A 112 -15.34 -18.31 5.43
CA GLU A 112 -14.91 -19.36 4.52
C GLU A 112 -15.64 -19.18 3.18
N VAL A 113 -14.89 -18.73 2.18
CA VAL A 113 -15.36 -18.64 0.80
C VAL A 113 -14.70 -19.76 -0.01
N PRO A 114 -15.48 -20.66 -0.64
CA PRO A 114 -14.95 -21.73 -1.47
C PRO A 114 -14.15 -21.17 -2.64
N ASP A 115 -12.94 -21.69 -2.84
CA ASP A 115 -12.14 -21.42 -4.02
C ASP A 115 -12.58 -22.35 -5.15
N THR A 116 -13.32 -21.79 -6.09
CA THR A 116 -13.81 -22.50 -7.28
C THR A 116 -12.83 -22.37 -8.45
N ASN A 117 -11.66 -21.74 -8.26
CA ASN A 117 -10.69 -21.42 -9.31
C ASN A 117 -11.29 -20.66 -10.51
N ASP A 118 -12.39 -19.93 -10.30
CA ASP A 118 -13.07 -19.10 -11.31
C ASP A 118 -12.38 -17.74 -11.53
N TYR A 119 -11.34 -17.45 -10.75
CA TYR A 119 -10.51 -16.24 -10.88
C TYR A 119 -9.18 -16.61 -11.52
N PRO A 120 -8.92 -16.23 -12.80
CA PRO A 120 -7.72 -16.64 -13.52
C PRO A 120 -6.49 -15.83 -13.07
N LEU A 121 -5.95 -16.12 -11.89
CA LEU A 121 -4.84 -15.40 -11.26
C LEU A 121 -3.45 -15.90 -11.68
N HIS A 122 -3.31 -16.30 -12.94
CA HIS A 122 -2.04 -16.75 -13.50
C HIS A 122 -1.29 -15.62 -14.19
N ASN A 123 0.05 -15.69 -14.21
CA ASN A 123 0.91 -14.72 -14.90
C ASN A 123 0.59 -13.26 -14.52
N MET A 124 0.49 -13.01 -13.21
CA MET A 124 0.20 -11.70 -12.66
C MET A 124 1.32 -10.71 -12.98
N VAL A 125 0.96 -9.57 -13.57
CA VAL A 125 1.88 -8.49 -13.91
C VAL A 125 1.52 -7.23 -13.10
N PRO A 126 2.50 -6.49 -12.58
CA PRO A 126 2.25 -5.21 -11.94
C PRO A 126 1.95 -4.14 -13.01
N CYS A 127 0.84 -3.44 -12.84
CA CYS A 127 0.43 -2.31 -13.65
C CYS A 127 0.31 -1.08 -12.75
N SER A 128 0.67 0.11 -13.23
CA SER A 128 0.57 1.34 -12.45
C SER A 128 -0.18 2.41 -13.21
N PHE A 129 -1.15 3.02 -12.55
CA PHE A 129 -2.05 4.00 -13.13
C PHE A 129 -1.96 5.31 -12.34
N PHE A 130 -1.93 6.43 -13.04
CA PHE A 130 -1.92 7.75 -12.43
C PHE A 130 -3.34 8.28 -12.31
N PHE A 131 -3.74 8.62 -11.09
CA PHE A 131 -5.00 9.30 -10.80
C PHE A 131 -4.69 10.71 -10.30
N GLY A 132 -4.79 11.67 -11.23
CA GLY A 132 -4.78 13.09 -10.91
C GLY A 132 -6.18 13.60 -10.58
N SER A 133 -6.27 14.88 -10.21
CA SER A 133 -7.55 15.55 -9.93
C SER A 133 -8.55 15.41 -11.08
N THR A 134 -8.09 15.48 -12.34
CA THR A 134 -8.92 15.30 -13.53
C THR A 134 -9.58 13.92 -13.56
N GLN A 135 -8.81 12.83 -13.39
CA GLN A 135 -9.33 11.46 -13.40
C GLN A 135 -10.29 11.24 -12.23
N VAL A 136 -9.92 11.68 -11.02
CA VAL A 136 -10.78 11.55 -9.84
C VAL A 136 -12.11 12.30 -10.05
N ASN A 137 -12.06 13.51 -10.58
CA ASN A 137 -13.26 14.30 -10.89
C ASN A 137 -14.11 13.67 -11.99
N ALA A 138 -13.50 13.00 -12.98
CA ALA A 138 -14.23 12.23 -13.98
C ALA A 138 -15.05 11.10 -13.32
N ILE A 139 -14.43 10.31 -12.43
CA ILE A 139 -15.15 9.25 -11.70
C ILE A 139 -16.26 9.84 -10.83
N ARG A 140 -16.02 10.99 -10.16
CA ARG A 140 -17.03 11.66 -9.32
C ARG A 140 -18.30 12.05 -10.09
N LYS A 141 -18.22 12.32 -11.40
CA LYS A 141 -19.41 12.62 -12.21
C LYS A 141 -20.38 11.43 -12.34
N HIS A 142 -19.90 10.21 -12.11
CA HIS A 142 -20.72 8.99 -12.14
C HIS A 142 -21.29 8.61 -10.76
N VAL A 143 -21.04 9.44 -9.74
CA VAL A 143 -21.46 9.19 -8.36
C VAL A 143 -22.63 10.12 -8.00
N PRO A 144 -23.72 9.60 -7.41
CA PRO A 144 -24.85 10.43 -7.01
C PRO A 144 -24.47 11.42 -5.89
N SER A 145 -25.19 12.55 -5.81
CA SER A 145 -24.86 13.67 -4.91
C SER A 145 -24.77 13.27 -3.43
N HIS A 146 -25.61 12.35 -2.95
CA HIS A 146 -25.57 11.86 -1.56
C HIS A 146 -24.28 11.09 -1.23
N LEU A 147 -23.54 10.62 -2.23
CA LEU A 147 -22.23 9.96 -2.10
C LEU A 147 -21.04 10.87 -2.46
N SER A 148 -21.29 12.14 -2.75
CA SER A 148 -20.26 13.11 -3.16
C SER A 148 -19.16 13.28 -2.11
N GLN A 149 -19.52 13.18 -0.82
CA GLN A 149 -18.57 13.17 0.29
C GLN A 149 -17.89 11.80 0.40
N CYS A 150 -16.84 11.62 -0.40
CA CYS A 150 -15.96 10.46 -0.33
C CYS A 150 -14.50 10.87 -0.54
N SER A 151 -13.61 10.14 0.14
CA SER A 151 -12.16 10.24 -0.05
C SER A 151 -11.75 9.72 -1.43
N THR A 152 -10.58 10.15 -1.89
CA THR A 152 -9.99 9.68 -3.15
C THR A 152 -9.77 8.17 -3.14
N PHE A 153 -9.26 7.62 -2.03
CA PHE A 153 -9.11 6.19 -1.82
C PHE A 153 -10.42 5.42 -2.04
N GLU A 154 -11.54 5.87 -1.46
CA GLU A 154 -12.83 5.18 -1.57
C GLU A 154 -13.35 5.13 -3.00
N ILE A 155 -13.30 6.26 -3.72
CA ILE A 155 -13.85 6.35 -5.07
C ILE A 155 -12.99 5.60 -6.09
N ILE A 156 -11.67 5.69 -5.97
CA ILE A 156 -10.78 4.91 -6.85
C ILE A 156 -10.89 3.42 -6.52
N THR A 157 -10.96 3.04 -5.24
CA THR A 157 -11.14 1.62 -4.86
C THR A 157 -12.43 1.05 -5.41
N ALA A 158 -13.54 1.78 -5.33
CA ALA A 158 -14.81 1.37 -5.90
C ALA A 158 -14.75 1.18 -7.42
N CYS A 159 -14.11 2.14 -8.12
CA CYS A 159 -13.90 2.11 -9.56
C CYS A 159 -13.04 0.90 -9.97
N VAL A 160 -11.87 0.73 -9.36
CA VAL A 160 -10.93 -0.35 -9.64
C VAL A 160 -11.52 -1.71 -9.31
N TRP A 161 -12.22 -1.85 -8.18
CA TRP A 161 -12.89 -3.10 -7.82
C TRP A 161 -13.89 -3.53 -8.89
N ARG A 162 -14.72 -2.60 -9.35
CA ARG A 162 -15.69 -2.85 -10.42
C ARG A 162 -14.99 -3.24 -11.74
N CYS A 163 -13.95 -2.50 -12.16
CA CYS A 163 -13.15 -2.84 -13.35
C CYS A 163 -12.55 -4.25 -13.27
N ILE A 164 -11.95 -4.60 -12.14
CA ILE A 164 -11.35 -5.92 -11.90
C ILE A 164 -12.41 -7.00 -12.06
N THR A 165 -13.57 -6.84 -11.42
CA THR A 165 -14.63 -7.86 -11.50
C THR A 165 -15.21 -8.00 -12.90
N ILE A 166 -15.45 -6.90 -13.64
CA ILE A 166 -15.91 -6.95 -15.05
C ILE A 166 -14.88 -7.67 -15.92
N THR A 167 -13.60 -7.39 -15.68
CA THR A 167 -12.50 -7.94 -16.47
C THR A 167 -12.31 -9.44 -16.24
N LEU A 168 -12.38 -9.88 -14.98
CA LEU A 168 -12.15 -11.27 -14.62
C LEU A 168 -13.37 -12.17 -14.81
N LYS A 169 -14.57 -11.59 -15.00
CA LYS A 169 -15.81 -12.29 -15.34
C LYS A 169 -16.07 -13.55 -14.50
N PRO A 170 -16.03 -13.48 -13.15
CA PRO A 170 -16.50 -14.59 -12.33
C PRO A 170 -17.99 -14.87 -12.60
N ASP A 171 -18.48 -15.99 -12.09
CA ASP A 171 -19.91 -16.29 -12.10
C ASP A 171 -20.72 -15.14 -11.47
N ILE A 172 -21.92 -14.86 -11.99
CA ILE A 172 -22.72 -13.71 -11.55
C ILE A 172 -23.15 -13.81 -10.08
N GLU A 173 -23.29 -15.02 -9.55
CA GLU A 173 -23.63 -15.28 -8.15
C GLU A 173 -22.38 -15.42 -7.26
N SER A 174 -21.18 -15.55 -7.85
CA SER A 174 -19.93 -15.60 -7.10
C SER A 174 -19.76 -14.35 -6.25
N GLN A 175 -19.49 -14.57 -4.97
CA GLN A 175 -19.15 -13.51 -4.03
C GLN A 175 -17.79 -12.90 -4.42
N VAL A 176 -17.76 -11.57 -4.56
CA VAL A 176 -16.55 -10.77 -4.75
C VAL A 176 -16.36 -9.83 -3.58
N ARG A 177 -15.10 -9.58 -3.20
CA ARG A 177 -14.76 -8.84 -1.98
C ARG A 177 -13.72 -7.77 -2.23
N VAL A 178 -13.81 -6.70 -1.44
CA VAL A 178 -12.71 -5.78 -1.21
C VAL A 178 -12.34 -5.81 0.26
N ILE A 179 -11.07 -6.06 0.55
CA ILE A 179 -10.53 -6.08 1.91
C ILE A 179 -9.41 -5.05 2.00
N PHE A 180 -9.50 -4.10 2.92
CA PHE A 180 -8.46 -3.09 3.11
C PHE A 180 -8.23 -2.78 4.59
N PRO A 181 -6.99 -2.42 4.97
CA PRO A 181 -6.69 -1.99 6.33
C PRO A 181 -7.22 -0.57 6.60
N VAL A 182 -7.71 -0.36 7.81
CA VAL A 182 -8.11 0.95 8.33
C VAL A 182 -7.23 1.27 9.53
N ASN A 183 -6.56 2.42 9.51
CA ASN A 183 -5.80 2.93 10.67
C ASN A 183 -6.76 3.33 11.79
N VAL A 184 -6.59 2.73 12.96
CA VAL A 184 -7.50 2.93 14.11
C VAL A 184 -6.94 3.86 15.18
N ARG A 185 -5.70 4.36 15.03
CA ARG A 185 -5.03 5.22 16.03
C ARG A 185 -5.92 6.37 16.52
N ALA A 186 -6.53 7.10 15.60
CA ALA A 186 -7.41 8.24 15.90
C ALA A 186 -8.87 7.85 16.19
N LYS A 187 -9.26 6.58 15.98
CA LYS A 187 -10.63 6.09 16.16
C LYS A 187 -10.90 5.57 17.57
N LEU A 188 -9.85 5.26 18.35
CA LEU A 188 -9.99 4.80 19.73
C LEU A 188 -10.37 5.94 20.68
N SER A 189 -10.89 5.58 21.85
CA SER A 189 -11.26 6.51 22.91
C SER A 189 -10.67 6.03 24.25
N PRO A 190 -9.59 6.67 24.76
CA PRO A 190 -8.84 7.75 24.11
C PRO A 190 -8.11 7.29 22.84
N PRO A 191 -7.75 8.22 21.92
CA PRO A 191 -6.89 7.90 20.78
C PRO A 191 -5.54 7.31 21.22
N LEU A 192 -4.90 6.52 20.35
CA LEU A 192 -3.55 6.04 20.62
C LEU A 192 -2.56 7.22 20.66
N PRO A 193 -1.53 7.15 21.51
CA PRO A 193 -0.46 8.15 21.53
C PRO A 193 0.15 8.35 20.15
N THR A 194 0.53 9.59 19.81
CA THR A 194 1.15 9.91 18.52
C THR A 194 2.38 9.05 18.23
N GLY A 195 3.16 8.71 19.27
CA GLY A 195 4.32 7.84 19.18
C GLY A 195 4.04 6.34 19.22
N TYR A 196 2.77 5.90 19.20
CA TYR A 196 2.44 4.47 19.30
C TYR A 196 3.13 3.66 18.20
N TYR A 197 4.01 2.78 18.65
CA TYR A 197 4.90 2.01 17.81
C TYR A 197 4.39 0.57 17.72
N GLY A 198 3.69 0.24 16.64
CA GLY A 198 3.09 -1.07 16.45
C GLY A 198 2.08 -1.11 15.31
N ASN A 199 1.42 -2.25 15.15
CA ASN A 199 0.25 -2.34 14.27
C ASN A 199 -0.97 -1.75 15.00
N ALA A 200 -1.62 -0.78 14.39
CA ALA A 200 -2.91 -0.25 14.83
C ALA A 200 -3.84 -0.12 13.63
N ILE A 201 -4.12 -1.28 13.03
CA ILE A 201 -5.01 -1.43 11.88
C ILE A 201 -6.04 -2.52 12.16
N VAL A 202 -7.23 -2.37 11.60
CA VAL A 202 -8.21 -3.45 11.44
C VAL A 202 -8.52 -3.62 9.97
N PHE A 203 -8.83 -4.85 9.54
CA PHE A 203 -9.31 -5.09 8.20
C PHE A 203 -10.82 -5.00 8.15
N VAL A 204 -11.33 -4.31 7.13
CA VAL A 204 -12.76 -4.27 6.81
C VAL A 204 -13.00 -4.97 5.50
N VAL A 205 -14.22 -5.47 5.32
CA VAL A 205 -14.62 -6.21 4.13
C VAL A 205 -15.88 -5.58 3.53
N ALA A 206 -15.82 -5.17 2.28
CA ALA A 206 -16.98 -4.88 1.45
C ALA A 206 -17.30 -6.10 0.58
N ILE A 207 -18.56 -6.51 0.53
CA ILE A 207 -19.00 -7.78 -0.09
C ILE A 207 -20.21 -7.52 -0.98
N THR A 208 -20.23 -8.15 -2.16
CA THR A 208 -21.39 -8.25 -3.04
C THR A 208 -21.23 -9.46 -3.96
N THR A 209 -22.22 -9.75 -4.81
CA THR A 209 -22.06 -10.68 -5.93
C THR A 209 -21.47 -9.94 -7.14
N ALA A 210 -20.81 -10.68 -8.03
CA ALA A 210 -20.23 -10.13 -9.24
C ALA A 210 -21.30 -9.51 -10.16
N GLY A 211 -22.45 -10.18 -10.33
CA GLY A 211 -23.56 -9.67 -11.12
C GLY A 211 -24.04 -8.30 -10.62
N LYS A 212 -24.27 -8.17 -9.31
CA LYS A 212 -24.65 -6.90 -8.69
C LYS A 212 -23.59 -5.82 -8.89
N LEU A 213 -22.31 -6.15 -8.70
CA LEU A 213 -21.22 -5.17 -8.85
C LEU A 213 -21.08 -4.66 -10.29
N CYS A 214 -21.19 -5.55 -11.28
CA CYS A 214 -21.04 -5.22 -12.69
C CYS A 214 -22.24 -4.45 -13.25
N GLN A 215 -23.47 -4.84 -12.88
CA GLN A 215 -24.72 -4.27 -13.40
C GLN A 215 -25.06 -2.91 -12.79
N ASN A 216 -24.58 -2.62 -11.58
CA ASN A 216 -24.83 -1.34 -10.91
C ASN A 216 -23.75 -0.28 -11.24
N PRO A 217 -24.09 1.02 -11.14
CA PRO A 217 -23.12 2.09 -11.32
C PRO A 217 -22.05 2.09 -10.23
N VAL A 218 -20.93 2.79 -10.48
CA VAL A 218 -19.80 2.89 -9.53
C VAL A 218 -20.22 3.41 -8.14
N GLY A 219 -21.29 4.21 -8.07
CA GLY A 219 -21.90 4.65 -6.81
C GLY A 219 -22.31 3.50 -5.88
N TYR A 220 -22.76 2.37 -6.42
CA TYR A 220 -23.10 1.18 -5.62
C TYR A 220 -21.84 0.60 -4.94
N ALA A 221 -20.77 0.41 -5.71
CA ALA A 221 -19.50 -0.06 -5.19
C ALA A 221 -18.93 0.91 -4.14
N LEU A 222 -19.05 2.21 -4.39
CA LEU A 222 -18.63 3.26 -3.47
C LEU A 222 -19.41 3.22 -2.15
N GLN A 223 -20.73 3.06 -2.20
CA GLN A 223 -21.55 2.93 -0.98
C GLN A 223 -21.08 1.74 -0.14
N LEU A 224 -20.78 0.59 -0.75
CA LEU A 224 -20.29 -0.59 -0.04
C LEU A 224 -18.94 -0.33 0.66
N VAL A 225 -17.98 0.26 -0.07
CA VAL A 225 -16.65 0.59 0.47
C VAL A 225 -16.76 1.60 1.62
N LYS A 226 -17.54 2.67 1.45
CA LYS A 226 -17.80 3.68 2.48
C LYS A 226 -18.44 3.07 3.72
N THR A 227 -19.51 2.30 3.53
CA THR A 227 -20.23 1.66 4.64
C THR A 227 -19.30 0.74 5.44
N ALA A 228 -18.49 -0.08 4.75
CA ALA A 228 -17.52 -0.95 5.41
C ALA A 228 -16.49 -0.14 6.24
N LYS A 229 -16.00 0.99 5.72
CA LYS A 229 -15.04 1.86 6.41
C LYS A 229 -15.68 2.61 7.60
N ASP A 230 -16.89 3.12 7.41
CA ASP A 230 -17.61 3.96 8.38
C ASP A 230 -18.10 3.12 9.57
N ASN A 231 -18.34 1.82 9.38
CA ASN A 231 -18.66 0.86 10.44
C ASN A 231 -17.51 0.61 11.44
N VAL A 232 -16.29 1.09 11.16
CA VAL A 232 -15.16 0.96 12.09
C VAL A 232 -15.31 1.95 13.24
N THR A 233 -16.01 1.50 14.27
CA THR A 233 -16.18 2.15 15.58
C THR A 233 -15.17 1.61 16.60
N VAL A 234 -15.07 2.24 17.77
CA VAL A 234 -14.30 1.71 18.91
C VAL A 234 -14.71 0.28 19.24
N GLU A 235 -16.01 0.00 19.21
CA GLU A 235 -16.55 -1.33 19.50
C GLU A 235 -16.20 -2.34 18.41
N TYR A 236 -16.19 -1.93 17.13
CA TYR A 236 -15.73 -2.79 16.04
C TYR A 236 -14.26 -3.20 16.27
N VAL A 237 -13.39 -2.26 16.64
CA VAL A 237 -11.97 -2.56 16.92
C VAL A 237 -11.83 -3.57 18.06
N ARG A 238 -12.52 -3.33 19.19
CA ARG A 238 -12.51 -4.26 20.32
C ARG A 238 -13.03 -5.64 19.94
N SER A 239 -14.12 -5.69 19.17
CA SER A 239 -14.70 -6.94 18.69
C SER A 239 -13.78 -7.69 17.73
N SER A 240 -13.04 -6.99 16.85
CA SER A 240 -12.05 -7.60 15.95
C SER A 240 -10.88 -8.19 16.73
N THR A 241 -10.37 -7.47 17.73
CA THR A 241 -9.29 -7.95 18.60
C THR A 241 -9.71 -9.21 19.36
N ASP A 242 -10.92 -9.21 19.94
CA ASP A 242 -11.45 -10.39 20.65
C ASP A 242 -11.63 -11.59 19.71
N LEU A 243 -12.13 -11.34 18.49
CA LEU A 243 -12.27 -12.39 17.48
C LEU A 243 -10.91 -13.02 17.13
N ALA A 244 -9.88 -12.19 16.98
CA ALA A 244 -8.52 -12.67 16.67
C ALA A 244 -7.96 -13.56 17.79
N VAL A 245 -8.23 -13.24 19.06
CA VAL A 245 -7.83 -14.09 20.20
C VAL A 245 -8.63 -15.38 20.25
N ILE A 246 -9.95 -15.33 20.03
CA ILE A 246 -10.84 -16.49 20.08
C ILE A 246 -10.56 -17.48 18.93
N LYS A 247 -10.40 -16.97 17.70
CA LYS A 247 -10.22 -17.81 16.50
C LYS A 247 -8.77 -18.21 16.26
N GLY A 248 -7.82 -17.58 16.95
CA GLY A 248 -6.38 -17.72 16.70
C GLY A 248 -5.94 -17.08 15.39
N GLN A 249 -4.65 -17.20 15.08
CA GLN A 249 -4.09 -16.76 13.81
C GLN A 249 -4.56 -17.70 12.69
N ARG A 250 -5.56 -17.24 11.93
CA ARG A 250 -5.98 -17.87 10.67
C ARG A 250 -5.56 -17.00 9.50
N ASP A 251 -5.19 -17.65 8.40
CA ASP A 251 -4.93 -16.96 7.14
C ASP A 251 -6.19 -16.25 6.64
N LEU A 252 -6.00 -15.04 6.14
CA LEU A 252 -7.07 -14.28 5.51
C LEU A 252 -7.55 -15.02 4.24
N ASN A 253 -8.82 -15.40 4.21
CA ASN A 253 -9.44 -15.92 2.99
C ASN A 253 -9.55 -14.77 1.98
N ARG A 254 -8.75 -14.86 0.91
CA ARG A 254 -8.65 -13.85 -0.14
C ARG A 254 -9.16 -14.34 -1.50
N VAL A 255 -10.01 -15.37 -1.51
CA VAL A 255 -10.71 -15.81 -2.72
C VAL A 255 -11.54 -14.65 -3.28
N ARG A 256 -11.41 -14.40 -4.60
CA ARG A 256 -12.12 -13.33 -5.32
C ARG A 256 -12.06 -11.95 -4.62
N CYS A 257 -10.91 -11.67 -4.00
CA CYS A 257 -10.69 -10.46 -3.21
C CYS A 257 -9.74 -9.51 -3.92
N TYR A 258 -10.13 -8.25 -4.06
CA TYR A 258 -9.20 -7.15 -4.31
C TYR A 258 -8.71 -6.58 -2.97
N PHE A 259 -7.40 -6.50 -2.77
CA PHE A 259 -6.79 -6.03 -1.52
C PHE A 259 -5.99 -4.74 -1.74
N PRO A 260 -6.63 -3.57 -1.69
CA PRO A 260 -5.93 -2.30 -1.77
C PRO A 260 -5.33 -1.88 -0.42
N THR A 261 -4.11 -1.35 -0.45
CA THR A 261 -3.48 -0.65 0.69
C THR A 261 -3.16 0.78 0.32
N ASP A 262 -3.41 1.71 1.23
CA ASP A 262 -3.12 3.13 1.03
C ASP A 262 -2.00 3.61 1.94
N VAL A 263 -0.91 4.06 1.33
CA VAL A 263 0.23 4.64 2.04
C VAL A 263 0.47 6.10 1.67
N THR A 264 -0.46 6.74 0.97
CA THR A 264 -0.35 8.13 0.52
C THR A 264 -0.22 9.12 1.68
N HIS A 265 -0.80 8.80 2.84
CA HIS A 265 -0.77 9.64 4.03
C HIS A 265 0.20 9.15 5.12
N VAL A 266 1.08 8.20 4.80
CA VAL A 266 2.03 7.64 5.77
C VAL A 266 3.23 8.57 6.00
N GLY A 267 3.59 9.40 5.02
CA GLY A 267 4.69 10.37 5.12
C GLY A 267 6.07 9.80 4.78
N PHE A 268 6.14 8.76 3.95
CA PHE A 268 7.42 8.23 3.48
C PHE A 268 8.24 9.26 2.70
N GLU A 269 7.59 10.19 2.00
CA GLU A 269 8.24 11.28 1.26
C GLU A 269 8.83 12.35 2.19
N GLU A 270 8.36 12.43 3.43
CA GLU A 270 8.77 13.44 4.40
C GLU A 270 10.07 13.06 5.14
N VAL A 271 10.53 11.81 4.97
CA VAL A 271 11.79 11.35 5.53
C VAL A 271 12.94 12.05 4.82
N ASP A 272 13.81 12.67 5.62
CA ASP A 272 15.03 13.31 5.16
C ASP A 272 16.19 12.83 6.04
N PHE A 273 17.28 12.39 5.41
CA PHE A 273 18.48 11.88 6.07
C PHE A 273 19.63 12.91 6.11
N GLY A 274 19.37 14.17 5.71
CA GLY A 274 20.35 15.23 5.54
C GLY A 274 20.58 15.65 4.08
N TRP A 275 19.82 15.08 3.12
CA TRP A 275 19.91 15.38 1.69
C TRP A 275 18.60 15.95 1.11
N GLY A 276 17.67 16.34 1.98
CA GLY A 276 16.34 16.77 1.60
C GLY A 276 15.31 15.63 1.62
N LYS A 277 14.05 16.01 1.43
CA LYS A 277 12.91 15.09 1.38
C LYS A 277 13.03 14.10 0.24
N ALA A 278 12.46 12.90 0.41
CA ALA A 278 12.50 11.87 -0.61
C ALA A 278 11.65 12.26 -1.83
N VAL A 279 12.18 12.00 -3.03
CA VAL A 279 11.45 12.20 -4.30
C VAL A 279 10.30 11.19 -4.46
N TYR A 280 10.46 10.01 -3.87
CA TYR A 280 9.46 8.94 -3.82
C TYR A 280 9.63 8.16 -2.52
N GLY A 281 8.51 7.77 -1.92
CA GLY A 281 8.48 6.93 -0.73
C GLY A 281 7.33 5.95 -0.79
N GLY A 282 7.60 4.68 -0.52
CA GLY A 282 6.57 3.64 -0.49
C GLY A 282 7.15 2.23 -0.61
N PRO A 283 6.29 1.20 -0.50
CA PRO A 283 6.70 -0.19 -0.65
C PRO A 283 7.43 -0.46 -1.98
N ALA A 284 8.51 -1.24 -1.91
CA ALA A 284 9.36 -1.56 -3.06
C ALA A 284 8.72 -2.55 -4.05
N LYS A 285 7.77 -3.37 -3.59
CA LYS A 285 7.04 -4.36 -4.40
C LYS A 285 5.60 -4.44 -3.91
N LEU A 286 4.68 -4.70 -4.85
CA LEU A 286 3.32 -5.13 -4.49
C LEU A 286 3.41 -6.45 -3.72
N TRP A 287 2.56 -6.60 -2.70
CA TRP A 287 2.48 -7.85 -1.96
C TRP A 287 2.01 -8.98 -2.87
N ASN A 288 2.95 -9.84 -3.26
CA ASN A 288 2.73 -11.10 -3.94
C ASN A 288 3.10 -12.21 -2.94
N GLY A 289 2.15 -12.57 -2.07
CA GLY A 289 2.33 -13.69 -1.15
C GLY A 289 2.43 -15.03 -1.92
N PRO A 290 2.54 -16.17 -1.21
CA PRO A 290 2.72 -17.49 -1.84
C PRO A 290 1.59 -17.89 -2.81
N ASN A 291 0.44 -17.21 -2.78
CA ASN A 291 -0.64 -17.34 -3.74
C ASN A 291 -0.83 -16.02 -4.51
N PRO A 292 -0.89 -16.03 -5.86
CA PRO A 292 -1.15 -14.84 -6.64
C PRO A 292 -2.51 -14.27 -6.21
N LYS A 293 -2.47 -13.03 -5.72
CA LYS A 293 -3.62 -12.33 -5.15
C LYS A 293 -3.72 -10.98 -5.83
N LEU A 294 -4.95 -10.49 -6.03
CA LEU A 294 -5.19 -9.15 -6.55
C LEU A 294 -4.88 -8.15 -5.45
N THR A 295 -3.65 -7.63 -5.48
CA THR A 295 -3.18 -6.60 -4.55
C THR A 295 -3.15 -5.27 -5.27
N GLY A 296 -3.66 -4.23 -4.61
CA GLY A 296 -3.52 -2.84 -5.01
C GLY A 296 -2.69 -2.07 -3.99
N GLN A 297 -1.99 -1.04 -4.44
CA GLN A 297 -1.23 -0.15 -3.57
C GLN A 297 -1.35 1.29 -4.07
N TYR A 298 -1.72 2.20 -3.18
CA TYR A 298 -1.84 3.62 -3.43
C TYR A 298 -0.59 4.30 -2.86
N THR A 299 0.16 4.97 -3.72
CA THR A 299 1.35 5.74 -3.36
C THR A 299 1.24 7.15 -3.91
N LEU A 300 1.99 8.08 -3.32
CA LEU A 300 2.12 9.41 -3.89
C LEU A 300 3.31 9.47 -4.83
N CYS A 301 3.14 10.22 -5.91
CA CYS A 301 4.23 10.66 -6.75
C CYS A 301 4.12 12.15 -7.01
N GLY A 302 5.16 12.89 -6.62
CA GLY A 302 5.30 14.30 -6.95
C GLY A 302 5.75 14.46 -8.39
N ASN A 303 5.01 15.22 -9.20
CA ASN A 303 5.36 15.49 -10.61
C ASN A 303 5.84 16.95 -10.83
N GLY A 304 6.34 17.62 -9.79
CA GLY A 304 6.77 19.03 -9.84
C GLY A 304 5.64 20.06 -9.96
N SER A 305 4.43 19.66 -10.39
CA SER A 305 3.24 20.51 -10.53
C SER A 305 2.11 20.17 -9.53
N GLY A 306 2.26 19.09 -8.76
CA GLY A 306 1.34 18.64 -7.73
C GLY A 306 1.71 17.26 -7.18
N LYS A 307 0.87 16.75 -6.25
CA LYS A 307 0.92 15.36 -5.78
C LYS A 307 -0.16 14.57 -6.53
N ASN A 308 0.24 13.57 -7.31
CA ASN A 308 -0.69 12.61 -7.93
C ASN A 308 -0.69 11.30 -7.14
N GLU A 309 -1.82 10.60 -7.14
CA GLU A 309 -1.91 9.25 -6.61
C GLU A 309 -1.54 8.26 -7.72
N ILE A 310 -0.59 7.37 -7.43
CA ILE A 310 -0.30 6.20 -8.25
C ILE A 310 -1.04 5.03 -7.61
N VAL A 311 -1.84 4.34 -8.40
CA VAL A 311 -2.44 3.07 -8.01
C VAL A 311 -1.76 1.96 -8.79
N SER A 312 -0.95 1.18 -8.09
CA SER A 312 -0.29 0.00 -8.62
C SER A 312 -1.13 -1.23 -8.30
N ILE A 313 -1.43 -2.06 -9.29
CA ILE A 313 -2.31 -3.23 -9.18
C ILE A 313 -1.62 -4.44 -9.81
N LEU A 314 -1.70 -5.61 -9.17
CA LEU A 314 -1.36 -6.88 -9.83
C LEU A 314 -2.58 -7.38 -10.60
N LEU A 315 -2.45 -7.57 -11.91
CA LEU A 315 -3.50 -8.11 -12.79
C LEU A 315 -2.96 -9.27 -13.63
N PRO A 316 -3.79 -10.26 -14.01
CA PRO A 316 -3.37 -11.25 -14.99
C PRO A 316 -2.99 -10.55 -16.32
N ASN A 317 -1.91 -10.99 -16.96
CA ASN A 317 -1.45 -10.36 -18.21
C ASN A 317 -2.55 -10.29 -19.28
N VAL A 318 -3.35 -11.36 -19.40
CA VAL A 318 -4.47 -11.45 -20.37
C VAL A 318 -5.64 -10.51 -20.04
N ALA A 319 -5.74 -10.04 -18.80
CA ALA A 319 -6.78 -9.15 -18.32
C ALA A 319 -6.43 -7.66 -18.52
N HIS A 320 -5.18 -7.35 -18.84
CA HIS A 320 -4.68 -5.97 -18.81
C HIS A 320 -5.39 -5.03 -19.80
N GLU A 321 -5.54 -5.44 -21.06
CA GLU A 321 -6.18 -4.60 -22.10
C GLU A 321 -7.68 -4.40 -21.84
N ILE A 322 -8.35 -5.44 -21.35
CA ILE A 322 -9.78 -5.37 -20.99
C ILE A 322 -9.96 -4.43 -19.79
N PHE A 323 -9.11 -4.57 -18.76
CA PHE A 323 -9.13 -3.68 -17.60
C PHE A 323 -8.92 -2.22 -18.00
N LEU A 324 -7.92 -1.95 -18.86
CA LEU A 324 -7.65 -0.61 -19.36
C LEU A 324 -8.85 -0.02 -20.08
N LYS A 325 -9.47 -0.78 -20.99
CA LYS A 325 -10.66 -0.34 -21.72
C LYS A 325 -11.82 -0.01 -20.79
N GLU A 326 -12.07 -0.84 -19.79
CA GLU A 326 -13.12 -0.58 -18.79
C GLU A 326 -12.81 0.67 -17.95
N LEU A 327 -11.55 0.85 -17.56
CA LEU A 327 -11.12 2.01 -16.79
C LEU A 327 -11.22 3.31 -17.61
N GLU A 328 -10.75 3.30 -18.86
CA GLU A 328 -10.86 4.43 -19.80
C GLU A 328 -12.31 4.81 -20.10
N GLY A 329 -13.19 3.81 -20.22
CA GLY A 329 -14.62 4.01 -20.37
C GLY A 329 -15.23 4.80 -19.21
N MET A 330 -14.84 4.51 -17.97
CA MET A 330 -15.26 5.29 -16.79
C MET A 330 -14.58 6.66 -16.67
N LEU A 331 -13.44 6.84 -17.33
CA LEU A 331 -12.71 8.10 -17.35
C LEU A 331 -13.09 8.97 -18.56
N MET A 332 -14.10 8.62 -19.36
CA MET A 332 -14.58 9.39 -20.52
C MET A 332 -13.46 9.78 -21.52
N GLY A 333 -12.49 8.87 -21.77
CA GLY A 333 -11.42 9.10 -22.75
C GLY A 333 -10.27 10.01 -22.30
N HIS A 334 -10.13 10.29 -21.00
CA HIS A 334 -8.92 10.95 -20.48
C HIS A 334 -7.74 9.96 -20.50
N ALA A 335 -6.60 10.38 -21.07
CA ALA A 335 -5.41 9.54 -21.17
C ALA A 335 -4.92 9.05 -19.81
N ILE A 336 -4.71 7.74 -19.69
CA ILE A 336 -4.08 7.09 -18.53
C ILE A 336 -2.56 7.05 -18.78
N GLY A 337 -1.86 8.09 -18.34
CA GLY A 337 -0.39 8.13 -18.38
C GLY A 337 0.19 9.44 -18.92
N GLY A 338 1.20 9.98 -18.21
CA GLY A 338 2.17 10.92 -18.76
C GLY A 338 3.15 10.19 -19.71
N PRO A 339 4.04 10.92 -20.42
CA PRO A 339 4.74 10.43 -21.60
C PRO A 339 5.43 9.08 -21.37
N SER A 340 4.99 8.08 -22.13
CA SER A 340 5.46 6.69 -22.17
C SER A 340 5.18 5.88 -20.89
N SER A 341 4.01 5.24 -20.87
CA SER A 341 3.76 3.98 -20.18
C SER A 341 4.54 2.84 -20.85
N THR A 342 5.88 2.91 -20.82
CA THR A 342 6.67 1.69 -20.91
C THR A 342 6.72 1.10 -19.50
N PRO A 343 6.41 -0.19 -19.31
CA PRO A 343 6.65 -0.82 -18.02
C PRO A 343 8.12 -0.60 -17.68
N ILE A 344 8.39 -0.05 -16.49
CA ILE A 344 9.74 -0.09 -15.93
C ILE A 344 10.03 -1.58 -15.77
N LYS A 345 10.68 -2.18 -16.77
CA LYS A 345 11.27 -3.51 -16.65
C LYS A 345 12.32 -3.36 -15.55
N SER A 346 11.95 -3.71 -14.33
CA SER A 346 12.90 -4.05 -13.29
C SER A 346 13.61 -5.31 -13.75
N SER A 347 14.65 -5.17 -14.56
CA SER A 347 15.68 -6.20 -14.68
C SER A 347 16.29 -6.36 -13.29
N MET A 348 15.94 -7.46 -12.60
CA MET A 348 16.66 -7.88 -11.40
C MET A 348 18.08 -8.32 -11.74
#